data_AF-A0A4P9Z9W1-F1
#
_entry.id   AF-A0A4P9Z9W1-F1
#
_cell.length_a   1.000
_cell.length_b   1.000
_cell.length_c   1.000
_cell.angle_alpha   90.00
_cell.angle_beta   90.00
_cell.angle_gamma   90.00
#
_symmetry.space_group_name_H-M   'P 1'
#
loop_
_entity.id
_entity.type
_entity.pdbx_description
1 polymer ?
#
loop_
_entity_poly.entity_id
_entity_poly.type
_entity_poly.pdbx_seq_one_letter_code
_entity_poly.pdbx_strand_id
1 'polypeptide(L)'
;DEQRNKSKDRQIDVTAELVQKWEKQLKTEPTNKLIQNVATAFNTIVHSSRSDAETNAKYTLNDPSVLTSIMMVGLKSLPTAIGIIAPCKTDQNHVRMIGDDSKEVRKLSRILKLQASAYLSLLNESTTTESAALVLSSLQEVLPYYLSQKKFLKLIMTAVVQLWATASKVETQVAAYAFLNNAAKEYP
;
A
#
# COMPACT_ATOMS: atom_id res chain seq x y z
N ASP A 1 -20.68 28.30 -6.85
CA ASP A 1 -20.48 27.32 -7.96
C ASP A 1 -19.19 27.47 -8.77
N GLU A 2 -18.53 28.63 -8.86
CA GLU A 2 -17.26 28.76 -9.60
C GLU A 2 -16.04 28.02 -8.99
N GLN A 3 -16.00 27.84 -7.67
CA GLN A 3 -14.89 27.13 -7.01
C GLN A 3 -14.91 25.60 -7.28
N ARG A 4 -16.09 25.02 -7.53
CA ARG A 4 -16.25 23.57 -7.82
C ARG A 4 -15.84 23.21 -9.25
N ASN A 5 -15.86 24.18 -10.18
CA ASN A 5 -15.42 23.95 -11.56
C ASN A 5 -13.89 24.11 -11.73
N LYS A 6 -13.23 24.99 -10.95
CA LYS A 6 -11.76 25.13 -10.96
C LYS A 6 -11.01 23.98 -10.30
N SER A 7 -11.66 23.16 -9.46
CA SER A 7 -11.03 22.00 -8.82
C SER A 7 -10.98 20.77 -9.74
N LYS A 8 -12.01 20.55 -10.58
CA LYS A 8 -12.04 19.46 -11.56
C LYS A 8 -10.92 19.54 -12.61
N ASP A 9 -10.56 20.76 -13.02
CA ASP A 9 -9.51 21.00 -14.04
C ASP A 9 -8.08 20.69 -13.55
N ARG A 10 -7.92 20.36 -12.25
CA ARG A 10 -6.64 19.95 -11.64
C ARG A 10 -6.61 18.47 -11.20
N GLN A 11 -7.70 17.73 -11.43
CA GLN A 11 -7.76 16.31 -11.12
C GLN A 11 -7.11 15.51 -12.25
N ILE A 12 -6.33 14.49 -11.88
CA ILE A 12 -5.68 13.58 -12.81
C ILE A 12 -6.52 12.30 -12.84
N ASP A 13 -7.10 12.01 -13.99
CA ASP A 13 -7.78 10.73 -14.20
C ASP A 13 -6.79 9.57 -14.29
N VAL A 14 -7.07 8.49 -13.57
CA VAL A 14 -6.24 7.29 -13.54
C VAL A 14 -6.68 6.38 -14.68
N THR A 15 -6.05 6.53 -15.85
CA THR A 15 -6.31 5.71 -17.05
C THR A 15 -5.47 4.44 -17.08
N ALA A 16 -5.86 3.49 -17.93
CA ALA A 16 -5.09 2.27 -18.17
C ALA A 16 -3.65 2.58 -18.67
N GLU A 17 -3.48 3.56 -19.56
CA GLU A 17 -2.13 3.93 -20.03
C GLU A 17 -1.28 4.52 -18.91
N LEU A 18 -1.89 5.33 -18.03
CA LEU A 18 -1.17 5.91 -16.89
C LEU A 18 -0.72 4.83 -15.91
N VAL A 19 -1.58 3.85 -15.60
CA VAL A 19 -1.25 2.73 -14.72
C VAL A 19 -0.13 1.87 -15.32
N GLN A 20 -0.20 1.56 -16.62
CA GLN A 20 0.86 0.80 -17.31
C GLN A 20 2.19 1.57 -17.31
N LYS A 21 2.15 2.89 -17.54
CA LYS A 21 3.33 3.76 -17.45
C LYS A 21 3.94 3.73 -16.05
N TRP A 22 3.12 3.88 -15.00
CA TRP A 22 3.58 3.79 -13.62
C TRP A 22 4.20 2.44 -13.31
N GLU A 23 3.56 1.34 -13.72
CA GLU A 23 4.10 0.00 -13.51
C GLU A 23 5.49 -0.16 -14.14
N LYS A 24 5.66 0.29 -15.39
CA LYS A 24 6.96 0.25 -16.08
C LYS A 24 8.01 1.10 -15.35
N GLN A 25 7.68 2.35 -15.03
CA GLN A 25 8.62 3.27 -14.40
C GLN A 25 9.03 2.83 -12.99
N LEU A 26 8.11 2.25 -12.21
CA LEU A 26 8.40 1.69 -10.89
C LEU A 26 9.41 0.54 -10.96
N LYS A 27 9.42 -0.24 -12.06
CA LYS A 27 10.37 -1.34 -12.28
C LYS A 27 11.72 -0.87 -12.79
N THR A 28 11.76 0.13 -13.67
CA THR A 28 13.00 0.51 -14.37
C THR A 28 13.78 1.64 -13.69
N GLU A 29 13.08 2.68 -13.21
CA GLU A 29 13.70 3.88 -12.66
C GLU A 29 12.80 4.50 -11.60
N PRO A 30 12.62 3.82 -10.44
CA PRO A 30 11.75 4.33 -9.40
C PRO A 30 12.34 5.61 -8.80
N THR A 31 11.51 6.65 -8.70
CA THR A 31 11.87 7.90 -8.01
C THR A 31 10.92 8.15 -6.85
N ASN A 32 11.38 8.88 -5.82
CA ASN A 32 10.52 9.26 -4.68
C ASN A 32 9.22 9.96 -5.13
N LYS A 33 9.30 10.81 -6.16
CA LYS A 33 8.14 11.53 -6.72
C LYS A 33 7.16 10.56 -7.40
N LEU A 34 7.67 9.58 -8.16
CA LEU A 34 6.83 8.56 -8.78
C LEU A 34 6.12 7.71 -7.72
N ILE A 35 6.86 7.19 -6.74
CA ILE A 35 6.31 6.39 -5.63
C ILE A 35 5.24 7.21 -4.89
N GLN A 36 5.49 8.49 -4.60
CA GLN A 36 4.52 9.35 -3.92
C GLN A 36 3.24 9.54 -4.75
N ASN A 37 3.36 9.77 -6.06
CA ASN A 37 2.22 9.92 -6.94
C ASN A 37 1.37 8.63 -6.99
N VAL A 38 2.02 7.48 -7.16
CA VAL A 38 1.34 6.18 -7.21
C VAL A 38 0.68 5.86 -5.87
N ALA A 39 1.38 6.04 -4.75
CA ALA A 39 0.82 5.81 -3.42
C ALA A 39 -0.37 6.73 -3.12
N THR A 40 -0.31 7.99 -3.57
CA THR A 40 -1.42 8.93 -3.42
C THR A 40 -2.62 8.49 -4.26
N ALA A 41 -2.41 8.15 -5.53
CA ALA A 41 -3.47 7.67 -6.41
C ALA A 41 -4.10 6.40 -5.86
N PHE A 42 -3.30 5.38 -5.54
CA PHE A 42 -3.75 4.14 -4.93
C PHE A 42 -4.56 4.39 -3.66
N ASN A 43 -4.04 5.18 -2.72
CA ASN A 43 -4.76 5.50 -1.49
C ASN A 43 -6.08 6.22 -1.77
N THR A 44 -6.08 7.22 -2.66
CA THR A 44 -7.31 7.92 -3.05
C THR A 44 -8.33 6.96 -3.64
N ILE A 45 -7.95 6.08 -4.55
CA ILE A 45 -8.88 5.15 -5.19
C ILE A 45 -9.44 4.11 -4.21
N VAL A 46 -8.60 3.61 -3.28
CA VAL A 46 -9.04 2.68 -2.22
C VAL A 46 -10.11 3.30 -1.32
N HIS A 47 -10.05 4.61 -1.08
CA HIS A 47 -11.00 5.32 -0.20
C HIS A 47 -12.16 5.95 -0.98
N SER A 48 -12.00 6.26 -2.27
CA SER A 48 -13.06 6.85 -3.10
C SER A 48 -14.21 5.88 -3.38
N SER A 49 -13.98 4.57 -3.27
CA SER A 49 -15.06 3.58 -3.33
C SER A 49 -15.98 3.58 -2.10
N ARG A 50 -15.66 4.36 -1.05
CA ARG A 50 -16.31 4.28 0.27
C ARG A 50 -17.11 5.52 0.68
N SER A 51 -16.93 6.67 0.03
CA SER A 51 -17.64 7.91 0.43
C SER A 51 -17.72 8.94 -0.69
N ASP A 52 -18.83 9.67 -0.75
CA ASP A 52 -19.06 10.91 -1.54
C ASP A 52 -18.16 12.11 -1.10
N ALA A 53 -17.05 11.85 -0.41
CA ALA A 53 -16.16 12.85 0.14
C ALA A 53 -14.80 12.83 -0.55
N GLU A 54 -14.67 13.61 -1.62
CA GLU A 54 -13.78 14.78 -1.69
C GLU A 54 -13.72 15.25 -3.16
N THR A 55 -14.50 16.27 -3.48
CA THR A 55 -14.48 17.02 -4.77
C THR A 55 -13.15 17.74 -5.07
N ASN A 56 -12.10 17.45 -4.30
CA ASN A 56 -10.75 18.03 -4.39
C ASN A 56 -9.63 16.97 -4.40
N ALA A 57 -9.94 15.68 -4.51
CA ALA A 57 -8.93 14.64 -4.61
C ALA A 57 -8.07 14.83 -5.88
N LYS A 58 -6.74 14.76 -5.76
CA LYS A 58 -5.81 14.96 -6.89
C LYS A 58 -6.00 13.91 -7.99
N TYR A 59 -6.38 12.69 -7.62
CA TYR A 59 -6.57 11.57 -8.54
C TYR A 59 -8.03 11.13 -8.52
N THR A 60 -8.56 10.75 -9.68
CA THR A 60 -9.91 10.19 -9.84
C THR A 60 -9.86 8.91 -10.64
N LEU A 61 -10.87 8.06 -10.49
CA LEU A 61 -11.03 6.86 -11.30
C LEU A 61 -12.39 6.95 -12.00
N ASN A 62 -12.37 7.34 -13.28
CA ASN A 62 -13.60 7.41 -14.08
C ASN A 62 -13.95 6.08 -14.75
N ASP A 63 -12.96 5.24 -15.03
CA ASP A 63 -13.13 3.90 -15.61
C ASP A 63 -12.94 2.81 -14.54
N PRO A 64 -14.03 2.12 -14.11
CA PRO A 64 -13.94 1.02 -13.15
C PRO A 64 -13.06 -0.15 -13.61
N SER A 65 -12.86 -0.33 -14.92
CA SER A 65 -12.02 -1.42 -15.46
C SER A 65 -10.55 -1.29 -15.03
N VAL A 66 -10.12 -0.06 -14.69
CA VAL A 66 -8.77 0.26 -14.25
C VAL A 66 -8.54 -0.05 -12.76
N LEU A 67 -9.60 -0.28 -11.97
CA LEU A 67 -9.53 -0.50 -10.52
C LEU A 67 -8.58 -1.66 -10.16
N THR A 68 -8.74 -2.81 -10.80
CA THR A 68 -7.88 -3.97 -10.54
C THR A 68 -6.42 -3.69 -10.89
N SER A 69 -6.17 -2.96 -11.98
CA SER A 69 -4.82 -2.61 -12.41
C SER A 69 -4.13 -1.66 -11.43
N ILE A 70 -4.82 -0.62 -10.94
CA ILE A 70 -4.24 0.28 -9.93
C ILE A 70 -4.03 -0.43 -8.58
N MET A 71 -4.92 -1.36 -8.20
CA MET A 71 -4.73 -2.20 -7.01
C MET A 71 -3.46 -3.07 -7.15
N MET A 72 -3.25 -3.68 -8.31
CA MET A 72 -2.05 -4.48 -8.58
C MET A 72 -0.76 -3.63 -8.56
N VAL A 73 -0.80 -2.43 -9.12
CA VAL A 73 0.34 -1.50 -9.04
C VAL A 73 0.61 -1.07 -7.59
N GLY A 74 -0.42 -0.74 -6.82
CA GLY A 74 -0.30 -0.32 -5.42
C GLY A 74 0.12 -1.44 -4.46
N LEU A 75 -0.31 -2.68 -4.71
CA LEU A 75 -0.05 -3.83 -3.83
C LEU A 75 1.16 -4.67 -4.26
N LYS A 76 1.64 -4.58 -5.51
CA LYS A 76 2.82 -5.33 -5.97
C LYS A 76 3.97 -4.42 -6.37
N SER A 77 3.76 -3.60 -7.40
CA SER A 77 4.84 -2.81 -8.00
C SER A 77 5.37 -1.72 -7.06
N LEU A 78 4.49 -1.12 -6.26
CA LEU A 78 4.85 -0.07 -5.30
C LEU A 78 5.74 -0.61 -4.15
N PRO A 79 5.39 -1.71 -3.44
CA PRO A 79 6.30 -2.39 -2.51
C PRO A 79 7.68 -2.72 -3.11
N THR A 80 7.72 -3.32 -4.30
CA THR A 80 8.99 -3.64 -4.97
C THR A 80 9.82 -2.37 -5.22
N ALA A 81 9.20 -1.30 -5.71
CA ALA A 81 9.89 -0.03 -5.96
C ALA A 81 10.43 0.63 -4.68
N ILE A 82 9.70 0.52 -3.56
CA ILE A 82 10.19 0.95 -2.25
C ILE A 82 11.46 0.18 -1.88
N GLY A 83 11.46 -1.14 -2.12
CA GLY A 83 12.64 -2.02 -1.96
C GLY A 83 13.85 -1.59 -2.78
N ILE A 84 13.63 -1.09 -4.01
CA ILE A 84 14.71 -0.60 -4.89
C ILE A 84 15.30 0.73 -4.38
N ILE A 85 14.45 1.68 -3.98
CA ILE A 85 14.91 3.01 -3.53
C ILE A 85 15.55 2.96 -2.13
N ALA A 86 15.05 2.11 -1.25
CA ALA A 86 15.51 1.99 0.12
C ALA A 86 15.84 0.53 0.49
N PRO A 87 16.90 -0.07 -0.09
CA PRO A 87 17.20 -1.48 0.12
C PRO A 87 17.35 -1.87 1.59
N CYS A 88 16.73 -2.97 1.97
CA CYS A 88 16.94 -3.61 3.26
C CYS A 88 18.17 -4.51 3.21
N LYS A 89 18.91 -4.58 4.32
CA LYS A 89 19.96 -5.58 4.53
C LYS A 89 19.37 -6.73 5.33
N THR A 90 19.70 -7.95 4.94
CA THR A 90 19.33 -9.15 5.69
C THR A 90 20.50 -9.56 6.57
N ASP A 91 20.26 -9.76 7.86
CA ASP A 91 21.29 -10.21 8.80
C ASP A 91 21.45 -11.75 8.78
N GLN A 92 22.31 -12.27 9.67
CA GLN A 92 22.58 -13.71 9.79
C GLN A 92 21.37 -14.52 10.28
N ASN A 93 20.39 -13.86 10.90
CA ASN A 93 19.15 -14.46 11.39
C ASN A 93 17.98 -14.29 10.41
N HIS A 94 18.27 -13.89 9.16
CA HIS A 94 17.29 -13.60 8.12
C HIS A 94 16.34 -12.43 8.43
N VAL A 95 16.72 -11.55 9.36
CA VAL A 95 15.96 -10.34 9.70
C VAL A 95 16.26 -9.26 8.66
N ARG A 96 15.22 -8.72 8.02
CA ARG A 96 15.38 -7.57 7.13
C ARG A 96 15.41 -6.28 7.94
N MET A 97 16.54 -5.60 7.89
CA MET A 97 16.78 -4.35 8.59
C MET A 97 17.04 -3.24 7.59
N ILE A 98 16.47 -2.08 7.89
CA ILE A 98 16.80 -0.85 7.19
C ILE A 98 18.01 -0.24 7.90
N GLY A 99 19.02 0.16 7.13
CA GLY A 99 20.17 0.86 7.70
C GLY A 99 19.72 2.14 8.42
N ASP A 100 20.25 2.36 9.62
CA ASP A 100 19.90 3.54 10.42
C ASP A 100 20.06 4.81 9.60
N ASP A 101 18.98 5.58 9.56
CA ASP A 101 18.96 6.96 9.06
C ASP A 101 19.20 7.16 7.56
N SER A 102 18.90 6.14 6.74
CA SER A 102 18.80 6.29 5.29
C SER A 102 17.91 7.51 4.94
N LYS A 103 18.52 8.53 4.30
CA LYS A 103 17.86 9.76 3.86
C LYS A 103 16.59 9.45 3.04
N GLU A 104 16.60 8.34 2.31
CA GLU A 104 15.49 7.85 1.53
C GLU A 104 14.34 7.35 2.41
N VAL A 105 14.60 6.61 3.48
CA VAL A 105 13.53 6.12 4.40
C VAL A 105 12.80 7.28 5.07
N ARG A 106 13.51 8.34 5.45
CA ARG A 106 12.88 9.57 5.97
C ARG A 106 11.96 10.22 4.93
N LYS A 107 12.38 10.27 3.66
CA LYS A 107 11.54 10.77 2.56
C LYS A 107 10.33 9.87 2.31
N LEU A 108 10.47 8.55 2.48
CA LEU A 108 9.40 7.57 2.33
C LEU A 108 8.41 7.58 3.49
N SER A 109 8.72 8.15 4.65
CA SER A 109 7.84 8.15 5.83
C SER A 109 6.40 8.63 5.52
N ARG A 110 6.24 9.71 4.75
CA ARG A 110 4.92 10.20 4.34
C ARG A 110 4.19 9.22 3.42
N ILE A 111 4.92 8.55 2.54
CA ILE A 111 4.39 7.57 1.59
C ILE A 111 3.92 6.33 2.34
N LEU A 112 4.71 5.84 3.30
CA LEU A 112 4.36 4.69 4.14
C LEU A 112 3.09 4.97 4.96
N LYS A 113 2.87 6.21 5.42
CA LYS A 113 1.61 6.58 6.08
C LYS A 113 0.40 6.47 5.15
N LEU A 114 0.52 6.95 3.91
CA LEU A 114 -0.54 6.83 2.90
C LEU A 114 -0.82 5.35 2.58
N GLN A 115 0.24 4.57 2.38
CA GLN A 115 0.13 3.15 2.07
C GLN A 115 -0.49 2.36 3.24
N ALA A 116 -0.11 2.67 4.49
CA ALA A 116 -0.72 2.09 5.68
C ALA A 116 -2.22 2.36 5.77
N SER A 117 -2.67 3.59 5.45
CA SER A 117 -4.10 3.90 5.41
C SER A 117 -4.84 3.02 4.42
N ALA A 118 -4.30 2.86 3.20
CA ALA A 118 -4.86 1.99 2.19
C ALA A 118 -4.88 0.51 2.63
N TYR A 119 -3.81 0.01 3.26
CA TYR A 119 -3.77 -1.35 3.78
C TYR A 119 -4.81 -1.61 4.87
N LEU A 120 -4.91 -0.72 5.86
CA LEU A 120 -5.92 -0.83 6.93
C LEU A 120 -7.33 -0.86 6.35
N SER A 121 -7.58 0.04 5.40
CA SER A 121 -8.82 0.08 4.66
C SER A 121 -9.10 -1.26 3.98
N LEU A 122 -8.17 -1.79 3.20
CA LEU A 122 -8.35 -3.05 2.46
C LEU A 122 -8.48 -4.28 3.37
N LEU A 123 -7.73 -4.36 4.47
CA LEU A 123 -7.82 -5.47 5.43
C LEU A 123 -9.18 -5.51 6.13
N ASN A 124 -9.74 -4.35 6.47
CA ASN A 124 -11.03 -4.27 7.16
C ASN A 124 -12.23 -4.59 6.23
N GLU A 125 -12.04 -4.49 4.92
CA GLU A 125 -13.10 -4.71 3.92
C GLU A 125 -12.82 -5.86 2.97
N SER A 126 -11.76 -6.64 3.18
CA SER A 126 -11.42 -7.72 2.27
C SER A 126 -12.56 -8.74 2.22
N THR A 127 -13.24 -8.81 1.08
CA THR A 127 -14.38 -9.72 0.86
C THR A 127 -13.95 -11.08 0.33
N THR A 128 -12.76 -11.18 -0.26
CA THR A 128 -12.23 -12.41 -0.85
C THR A 128 -10.88 -12.79 -0.26
N THR A 129 -10.61 -14.10 -0.22
CA THR A 129 -9.35 -14.67 0.25
C THR A 129 -8.18 -14.14 -0.56
N GLU A 130 -8.35 -14.00 -1.88
CA GLU A 130 -7.31 -13.56 -2.80
C GLU A 130 -6.91 -12.10 -2.54
N SER A 131 -7.89 -11.24 -2.27
CA SER A 131 -7.66 -9.83 -1.94
C SER A 131 -6.93 -9.69 -0.61
N ALA A 132 -7.39 -10.42 0.43
CA ALA A 132 -6.70 -10.47 1.72
C ALA A 132 -5.25 -10.98 1.58
N ALA A 133 -5.04 -12.10 0.89
CA ALA A 133 -3.72 -12.67 0.67
C ALA A 133 -2.79 -11.71 -0.10
N LEU A 134 -3.32 -11.00 -1.09
CA LEU A 134 -2.56 -9.99 -1.84
C LEU A 134 -2.11 -8.84 -0.95
N VAL A 135 -3.00 -8.32 -0.08
CA VAL A 135 -2.68 -7.25 0.86
C VAL A 135 -1.64 -7.72 1.88
N LEU A 136 -1.79 -8.93 2.43
CA LEU A 136 -0.84 -9.51 3.39
C LEU A 136 0.54 -9.75 2.76
N SER A 137 0.59 -10.26 1.52
CA SER A 137 1.84 -10.41 0.76
C SER A 137 2.51 -9.05 0.52
N SER A 138 1.73 -8.05 0.13
CA SER A 138 2.20 -6.67 -0.03
C SER A 138 2.80 -6.12 1.26
N LEU A 139 2.10 -6.31 2.39
CA LEU A 139 2.55 -5.89 3.71
C LEU A 139 3.85 -6.60 4.13
N GLN A 140 4.00 -7.89 3.81
CA GLN A 140 5.24 -8.63 4.12
C GLN A 140 6.45 -8.01 3.42
N GLU A 141 6.31 -7.55 2.18
CA GLU A 141 7.40 -6.89 1.44
C GLU A 141 7.84 -5.57 2.09
N VAL A 142 6.90 -4.78 2.60
CA VAL A 142 7.17 -3.47 3.21
C VAL A 142 7.21 -3.48 4.75
N LEU A 143 7.12 -4.64 5.39
CA LEU A 143 7.16 -4.76 6.85
C LEU A 143 8.41 -4.13 7.49
N PRO A 144 9.64 -4.28 6.95
CA PRO A 144 10.83 -3.66 7.53
C PRO A 144 10.71 -2.13 7.68
N TYR A 145 9.98 -1.47 6.79
CA TYR A 145 9.79 -0.01 6.77
C TYR A 145 8.81 0.50 7.81
N TYR A 146 8.03 -0.39 8.42
CA TYR A 146 7.10 -0.05 9.49
C TYR A 146 7.67 -0.26 10.89
N LEU A 147 8.82 -0.92 11.06
CA LEU A 147 9.44 -1.19 12.36
C LEU A 147 9.69 0.10 13.16
N SER A 148 10.20 1.14 12.49
CA SER A 148 10.43 2.46 13.10
C SER A 148 9.14 3.28 13.28
N GLN A 149 8.00 2.81 12.78
CA GLN A 149 6.69 3.49 12.82
C GLN A 149 5.70 2.75 13.73
N LYS A 150 6.06 2.60 15.01
CA LYS A 150 5.33 1.82 16.03
C LYS A 150 3.80 2.01 16.03
N LYS A 151 3.32 3.23 15.81
CA LYS A 151 1.86 3.52 15.72
C LYS A 151 1.21 2.76 14.56
N PHE A 152 1.75 2.87 13.35
CA PHE A 152 1.19 2.22 12.16
C PHE A 152 1.40 0.72 12.20
N LEU A 153 2.56 0.26 12.67
CA LEU A 153 2.82 -1.16 12.90
C LEU A 153 1.77 -1.78 13.82
N LYS A 154 1.48 -1.13 14.96
CA LYS A 154 0.43 -1.59 15.89
C LYS A 154 -0.94 -1.66 15.23
N LEU A 155 -1.32 -0.63 14.46
CA LEU A 155 -2.61 -0.61 13.75
C LEU A 155 -2.70 -1.75 12.72
N ILE A 156 -1.65 -1.96 11.93
CA ILE A 156 -1.59 -3.02 10.92
C ILE A 156 -1.71 -4.38 11.59
N MET A 157 -0.89 -4.65 12.62
CA MET A 157 -0.95 -5.94 13.33
C MET A 157 -2.31 -6.19 13.97
N THR A 158 -2.94 -5.15 14.54
CA THR A 158 -4.31 -5.25 15.08
C THR A 158 -5.32 -5.59 13.98
N ALA A 159 -5.23 -4.94 12.82
CA ALA A 159 -6.11 -5.24 11.68
C ALA A 159 -5.92 -6.66 11.15
N VAL A 160 -4.69 -7.17 11.09
CA VAL A 160 -4.44 -8.56 10.67
C VAL A 160 -4.95 -9.57 11.69
N VAL A 161 -4.78 -9.32 13.00
CA VAL A 161 -5.36 -10.16 14.06
C VAL A 161 -6.88 -10.15 13.97
N GLN A 162 -7.50 -8.99 13.71
CA GLN A 162 -8.94 -8.90 13.51
C GLN A 162 -9.39 -9.70 12.28
N LEU A 163 -8.70 -9.57 11.15
CA LEU A 163 -8.97 -10.35 9.95
C LEU A 163 -8.88 -11.86 10.23
N TRP A 164 -7.83 -12.31 10.94
CA TRP A 164 -7.69 -13.70 11.38
C TRP A 164 -8.85 -14.14 12.28
N ALA A 165 -9.28 -13.31 13.22
CA ALA A 165 -10.30 -13.67 14.19
C ALA A 165 -11.73 -13.69 13.62
N THR A 166 -12.04 -12.83 12.63
CA THR A 166 -13.41 -12.65 12.12
C THR A 166 -13.64 -13.11 10.70
N ALA A 167 -12.61 -13.50 9.95
CA ALA A 167 -12.82 -14.03 8.61
C ALA A 167 -13.70 -15.30 8.64
N SER A 168 -14.68 -15.36 7.74
CA SER A 168 -15.60 -16.50 7.62
C SER A 168 -14.98 -17.70 6.88
N LYS A 169 -13.97 -17.46 6.04
CA LYS A 169 -13.26 -18.48 5.26
C LYS A 169 -11.98 -18.89 5.96
N VAL A 170 -11.79 -20.19 6.18
CA VAL A 170 -10.59 -20.76 6.83
C VAL A 170 -9.32 -20.40 6.08
N GLU A 171 -9.35 -20.36 4.75
CA GLU A 171 -8.19 -19.99 3.92
C GLU A 171 -7.73 -18.56 4.20
N THR A 172 -8.67 -17.64 4.45
CA THR A 172 -8.34 -16.25 4.84
C THR A 172 -7.72 -16.19 6.22
N GLN A 173 -8.24 -16.97 7.18
CA GLN A 173 -7.65 -17.10 8.51
C GLN A 173 -6.24 -17.66 8.43
N VAL A 174 -6.02 -18.72 7.64
CA VAL A 174 -4.69 -19.34 7.45
C VAL A 174 -3.72 -18.33 6.83
N ALA A 175 -4.13 -17.54 5.84
CA ALA A 175 -3.29 -16.50 5.25
C ALA A 175 -2.87 -15.42 6.26
N ALA A 176 -3.82 -14.93 7.07
CA ALA A 176 -3.56 -13.95 8.12
C ALA A 176 -2.65 -14.51 9.22
N TYR A 177 -2.88 -15.75 9.65
CA TYR A 177 -2.01 -16.46 10.60
C TYR A 177 -0.60 -16.64 10.05
N ALA A 178 -0.47 -17.06 8.79
CA ALA A 178 0.83 -17.24 8.14
C ALA A 178 1.63 -15.94 8.11
N PHE A 179 0.98 -14.81 7.80
CA PHE A 179 1.61 -13.49 7.89
C PHE A 179 2.10 -13.19 9.32
N LEU A 180 1.25 -13.36 10.33
CA LEU A 180 1.61 -13.08 11.73
C LEU A 180 2.78 -13.94 12.21
N ASN A 181 2.75 -15.24 11.88
CA ASN A 181 3.81 -16.18 12.19
C ASN A 181 5.12 -15.83 11.48
N ASN A 182 5.05 -15.44 10.20
CA ASN A 182 6.24 -15.01 9.46
C ASN A 182 6.82 -13.71 10.04
N ALA A 183 5.98 -12.73 10.35
CA ALA A 183 6.40 -11.48 10.98
C ALA A 183 7.06 -11.71 12.34
N ALA A 184 6.50 -12.58 13.19
CA ALA A 184 7.07 -12.91 14.50
C ALA A 184 8.38 -13.70 14.39
N LYS A 185 8.51 -14.58 13.39
CA LYS A 185 9.78 -15.30 13.14
C LYS A 185 10.87 -14.37 12.61
N GLU A 186 10.50 -13.42 11.75
CA GLU A 186 11.44 -12.45 11.19
C GLU A 186 11.84 -11.39 12.22
N TYR A 187 10.95 -11.02 13.15
CA TYR A 187 11.21 -10.00 14.18
C TYR A 187 10.82 -10.55 15.57
N PRO A 188 11.65 -11.43 16.16
CA PRO A 188 11.36 -12.07 17.44
C PRO A 188 11.45 -11.11 18.64
#